data_AF-A0A938SPJ9-F1
#
_entry.id   AF-A0A938SPJ9-F1
#
_cell.length_a   1.000
_cell.length_b   1.000
_cell.length_c   1.000
_cell.angle_alpha   90.00
_cell.angle_beta   90.00
_cell.angle_gamma   90.00
#
_symmetry.space_group_name_H-M   'P 1'
#
loop_
_entity.id
_entity.type
_entity.pdbx_description
1 polymer ?
#
loop_
_entity_poly.entity_id
_entity_poly.type
_entity_poly.pdbx_seq_one_letter_code
_entity_poly.pdbx_strand_id
1 'polypeptide(L)'
;MASRKPPESKSVSRGGTLSWQTSDWIQLFIKHFELNLLDSTHCLPSDASDSDYRLAAIRAMLATFLDSGVDAELFAEAVGQVLLEDRHGSIEWNSELNQRRFELIDKDIQETLTPAERAELAGLTRIMREQLETETDLPMEGAKELHRKLLELAAEDKPS
;
A
#
# COMPACT_ATOMS: atom_id res chain seq x y z
N MET A 1 43.02 -8.91 42.99
CA MET A 1 41.75 -8.19 42.72
C MET A 1 41.47 -8.29 41.23
N ALA A 2 40.53 -9.13 40.83
CA ALA A 2 40.18 -9.37 39.43
C ALA A 2 39.02 -8.44 39.03
N SER A 3 39.33 -7.41 38.24
CA SER A 3 38.31 -6.52 37.67
C SER A 3 37.56 -7.25 36.56
N ARG A 4 36.32 -7.64 36.85
CA ARG A 4 35.36 -8.15 35.86
C ARG A 4 34.97 -7.00 34.93
N LYS A 5 35.29 -7.14 33.64
CA LYS A 5 34.68 -6.36 32.56
C LYS A 5 33.16 -6.58 32.58
N PRO A 6 32.32 -5.54 32.48
CA PRO A 6 30.88 -5.71 32.34
C PRO A 6 30.55 -6.32 30.96
N PRO A 7 29.48 -7.12 30.84
CA PRO A 7 29.13 -7.77 29.59
C PRO A 7 28.60 -6.73 28.60
N GLU A 8 29.14 -6.72 27.39
CA GLU A 8 28.61 -5.99 26.25
C GLU A 8 27.15 -6.44 26.02
N SER A 9 26.22 -5.54 26.32
CA SER A 9 24.83 -5.68 25.91
C SER A 9 24.81 -5.64 24.39
N LYS A 10 24.58 -6.79 23.76
CA LYS A 10 24.15 -6.86 22.36
C LYS A 10 22.83 -6.10 22.25
N SER A 11 22.91 -4.81 21.90
CA SER A 11 21.77 -4.11 21.36
C SER A 11 21.36 -4.85 20.10
N VAL A 12 20.20 -5.50 20.16
CA VAL A 12 19.53 -6.06 19.00
C VAL A 12 19.18 -4.86 18.12
N SER A 13 20.06 -4.54 17.18
CA SER A 13 19.82 -3.53 16.16
C SER A 13 18.73 -4.05 15.23
N ARG A 14 17.48 -3.78 15.61
CA ARG A 14 16.32 -3.84 14.70
C ARG A 14 16.38 -2.59 13.83
N GLY A 15 17.43 -2.48 13.02
CA GLY A 15 17.72 -1.29 12.22
C GLY A 15 18.10 -1.74 10.83
N GLY A 16 17.12 -1.83 9.94
CA GLY A 16 17.41 -1.76 8.52
C GLY A 16 17.97 -0.37 8.27
N THR A 17 19.26 -0.27 8.03
CA THR A 17 19.92 1.00 7.69
C THR A 17 19.30 1.48 6.38
N LEU A 18 18.52 2.56 6.43
CA LEU A 18 18.05 3.24 5.23
C LEU A 18 19.25 3.57 4.36
N SER A 19 19.14 3.36 3.05
CA SER A 19 20.24 3.70 2.14
C SER A 19 20.58 5.18 2.29
N TRP A 20 21.85 5.55 2.13
CA TRP A 20 22.28 6.95 2.18
C TRP A 20 21.46 7.84 1.23
N GLN A 21 21.16 7.33 0.04
CA GLN A 21 20.30 7.98 -0.94
C GLN A 21 18.87 8.23 -0.42
N THR A 22 18.30 7.26 0.32
CA THR A 22 16.98 7.42 0.94
C THR A 22 17.00 8.49 2.03
N SER A 23 18.05 8.52 2.85
CA SER A 23 18.20 9.54 3.90
C SER A 23 18.32 10.95 3.31
N ASP A 24 19.13 11.11 2.26
CA ASP A 24 19.31 12.41 1.59
C ASP A 24 18.02 12.89 0.92
N TRP A 25 17.30 11.97 0.27
CA TRP A 25 15.99 12.28 -0.31
C TRP A 25 14.97 12.72 0.76
N ILE A 26 14.89 12.02 1.90
CA ILE A 26 13.99 12.41 3.01
C ILE A 26 14.33 13.81 3.52
N GLN A 27 15.61 14.12 3.70
CA GLN A 27 16.01 15.45 4.17
C GLN A 27 15.67 16.56 3.17
N LEU A 28 15.87 16.30 1.87
CA LEU A 28 15.48 17.24 0.81
C LEU A 28 13.96 17.44 0.78
N PHE A 29 13.20 16.36 0.88
CA PHE A 29 11.74 16.40 0.95
C PHE A 29 11.25 17.27 2.12
N ILE A 30 11.78 17.04 3.33
CA ILE A 30 11.39 17.81 4.53
C ILE A 30 11.68 19.30 4.34
N LYS A 31 12.85 19.64 3.78
CA LYS A 31 13.21 21.05 3.52
C LYS A 31 12.27 21.70 2.51
N HIS A 32 11.97 21.02 1.40
CA HIS A 32 11.04 21.54 0.40
C HIS A 32 9.62 21.65 0.97
N PHE A 33 9.20 20.70 1.81
CA PHE A 33 7.91 20.76 2.48
C PHE A 33 7.76 21.98 3.38
N GLU A 34 8.78 22.28 4.20
CA GLU A 34 8.78 23.45 5.07
C GLU A 34 8.65 24.75 4.27
N LEU A 35 9.40 24.89 3.19
CA LEU A 35 9.33 26.05 2.29
C LEU A 35 7.96 26.19 1.65
N ASN A 36 7.46 25.11 1.03
CA ASN A 36 6.18 25.10 0.33
C ASN A 36 4.99 25.33 1.29
N LEU A 37 5.10 24.88 2.55
CA LEU A 37 4.08 25.10 3.58
C LEU A 37 4.05 26.55 4.04
N LEU A 38 5.22 27.16 4.27
CA LEU A 38 5.31 28.58 4.61
C LEU A 38 4.75 29.45 3.49
N ASP A 39 5.11 29.18 2.24
CA ASP A 39 4.61 29.92 1.08
C ASP A 39 3.09 29.77 0.90
N SER A 40 2.58 28.54 1.06
CA SER A 40 1.15 28.26 0.94
C SER A 40 0.32 28.90 2.04
N THR A 41 0.87 29.03 3.25
CA THR A 41 0.17 29.62 4.39
C THR A 41 0.31 31.14 4.46
N HIS A 42 1.41 31.71 3.95
CA HIS A 42 1.61 33.17 3.88
C HIS A 42 0.61 33.86 2.93
N CYS A 43 0.05 33.14 1.97
CA CYS A 43 -1.00 33.66 1.07
C CYS A 43 -2.41 33.63 1.69
N LEU A 44 -2.58 33.10 2.91
CA LEU A 44 -3.89 33.00 3.53
C LEU A 44 -4.34 34.33 4.14
N PRO A 45 -5.63 34.69 4.00
CA PRO A 45 -6.17 35.88 4.62
C PRO A 45 -6.24 35.74 6.15
N SER A 46 -6.29 36.86 6.86
CA SER A 46 -6.31 36.89 8.33
C SER A 46 -7.55 36.24 8.97
N ASP A 47 -8.62 36.06 8.20
CA ASP A 47 -9.87 35.41 8.59
C ASP A 47 -9.99 33.98 8.03
N ALA A 48 -8.87 33.38 7.61
CA ALA A 48 -8.82 32.03 7.05
C ALA A 48 -9.44 30.99 7.99
N SER A 49 -10.25 30.11 7.40
CA SER A 49 -10.89 28.99 8.07
C SER A 49 -9.93 27.80 8.22
N ASP A 50 -10.27 26.85 9.11
CA ASP A 50 -9.53 25.58 9.25
C ASP A 50 -9.43 24.82 7.91
N SER A 51 -10.48 24.87 7.09
CA SER A 51 -10.45 24.27 5.74
C SER A 51 -9.42 24.91 4.81
N ASP A 52 -9.16 26.21 4.95
CA ASP A 52 -8.18 26.92 4.12
C ASP A 52 -6.76 26.50 4.50
N TYR A 53 -6.48 26.32 5.79
CA TYR A 53 -5.20 25.79 6.27
C TYR A 53 -4.97 24.35 5.82
N ARG A 54 -5.99 23.49 5.89
CA ARG A 54 -5.90 22.11 5.38
C ARG A 54 -5.62 22.08 3.89
N LEU A 55 -6.31 22.92 3.12
CA LEU A 55 -6.10 23.02 1.67
C LEU A 55 -4.69 23.55 1.35
N ALA A 56 -4.20 24.54 2.10
CA ALA A 56 -2.83 25.04 1.96
C ALA A 56 -1.80 23.95 2.26
N ALA A 57 -2.00 23.14 3.31
CA ALA A 57 -1.13 22.02 3.64
C ALA A 57 -1.10 20.95 2.53
N ILE A 58 -2.26 20.59 1.97
CA ILE A 58 -2.35 19.63 0.85
C ILE A 58 -1.64 20.18 -0.40
N ARG A 59 -1.80 21.47 -0.70
CA ARG A 59 -1.08 22.13 -1.80
C ARG A 59 0.44 22.12 -1.59
N ALA A 60 0.90 22.40 -0.38
CA ALA A 60 2.31 22.35 -0.03
C ALA A 60 2.89 20.93 -0.18
N MET A 61 2.15 19.91 0.25
CA MET A 61 2.53 18.51 0.01
C MET A 61 2.67 18.22 -1.48
N LEU A 62 1.66 18.55 -2.29
CA LEU A 62 1.66 18.36 -3.74
C LEU A 62 2.87 19.02 -4.40
N ALA A 63 3.13 20.29 -4.11
CA ALA A 63 4.28 21.03 -4.64
C ALA A 63 5.62 20.34 -4.27
N THR A 64 5.75 19.88 -3.03
CA THR A 64 6.95 19.19 -2.54
C THR A 64 7.22 17.89 -3.27
N PHE A 65 6.18 17.10 -3.56
CA PHE A 65 6.33 15.86 -4.32
C PHE A 65 6.80 16.14 -5.75
N LEU A 66 6.21 17.15 -6.40
CA LEU A 66 6.62 17.56 -7.75
C LEU A 66 8.06 18.07 -7.78
N ASP A 67 8.46 18.92 -6.82
CA ASP A 67 9.84 19.43 -6.69
C ASP A 67 10.85 18.32 -6.40
N SER A 68 10.41 17.23 -5.77
CA SER A 68 11.23 16.06 -5.50
C SER A 68 11.34 15.09 -6.68
N GLY A 69 10.80 15.48 -7.85
CA GLY A 69 10.83 14.69 -9.09
C GLY A 69 9.86 13.51 -9.09
N VAL A 70 8.86 13.50 -8.19
CA VAL A 70 7.80 12.51 -8.20
C VAL A 70 6.76 12.93 -9.23
N ASP A 71 6.49 12.03 -10.18
CA ASP A 71 5.47 12.24 -11.19
C ASP A 71 4.07 12.34 -10.57
N ALA A 72 3.20 13.17 -11.15
CA ALA A 72 1.86 13.42 -10.65
C ALA A 72 0.98 12.16 -10.65
N GLU A 73 1.13 11.26 -11.63
CA GLU A 73 0.39 10.00 -11.70
C GLU A 73 0.85 9.05 -10.59
N LEU A 74 2.17 8.95 -10.37
CA LEU A 74 2.74 8.12 -9.30
C LEU A 74 2.36 8.64 -7.91
N PHE A 75 2.30 9.97 -7.73
CA PHE A 75 1.77 10.57 -6.51
C PHE A 75 0.29 10.23 -6.31
N ALA A 76 -0.54 10.36 -7.35
CA ALA A 76 -1.97 10.07 -7.26
C ALA A 76 -2.23 8.59 -6.92
N GLU A 77 -1.45 7.68 -7.51
CA GLU A 77 -1.49 6.25 -7.19
C GLU A 77 -1.10 5.99 -5.73
N ALA A 78 0.04 6.54 -5.27
CA ALA A 78 0.52 6.36 -3.90
C ALA A 78 -0.46 6.93 -2.86
N VAL A 79 -1.00 8.13 -3.09
CA VAL A 79 -2.04 8.72 -2.22
C VAL A 79 -3.32 7.90 -2.27
N GLY A 80 -3.71 7.39 -3.44
CA GLY A 80 -4.84 6.46 -3.57
C GLY A 80 -4.62 5.22 -2.71
N GLN A 81 -3.43 4.64 -2.75
CA GLN A 81 -3.06 3.47 -1.96
C GLN A 81 -3.11 3.76 -0.45
N VAL A 82 -2.53 4.88 0.00
CA VAL A 82 -2.57 5.32 1.41
C VAL A 82 -4.00 5.62 1.87
N LEU A 83 -4.80 6.32 1.06
CA LEU A 83 -6.21 6.61 1.38
C LEU A 83 -7.04 5.34 1.46
N LEU A 84 -6.75 4.35 0.62
CA LEU A 84 -7.37 3.04 0.75
C LEU A 84 -6.91 2.40 2.05
N GLU A 85 -5.61 2.40 2.37
CA GLU A 85 -5.06 1.78 3.60
C GLU A 85 -5.65 2.37 4.88
N ASP A 86 -5.86 3.69 4.91
CA ASP A 86 -6.45 4.40 6.05
C ASP A 86 -7.97 4.19 6.18
N ARG A 87 -8.65 3.77 5.10
CA ARG A 87 -10.03 3.28 5.15
C ARG A 87 -10.07 1.85 5.71
N HIS A 88 -9.64 1.68 6.96
CA HIS A 88 -9.98 0.54 7.82
C HIS A 88 -11.44 0.62 8.29
N GLY A 89 -12.36 0.85 7.34
CA GLY A 89 -13.77 0.53 7.53
C GLY A 89 -13.94 -0.90 7.07
N SER A 90 -14.41 -1.78 7.96
CA SER A 90 -14.79 -3.17 7.69
C SER A 90 -15.88 -3.20 6.60
N ILE A 91 -15.49 -3.04 5.34
CA ILE A 91 -16.34 -3.32 4.19
C ILE A 91 -16.32 -4.84 4.05
N GLU A 92 -17.40 -5.47 4.50
CA GLU A 92 -17.59 -6.91 4.34
C GLU A 92 -17.65 -7.26 2.85
N TRP A 93 -16.81 -8.20 2.43
CA TRP A 93 -16.76 -8.65 1.05
C TRP A 93 -18.09 -9.31 0.65
N ASN A 94 -18.67 -8.89 -0.47
CA ASN A 94 -19.96 -9.41 -0.94
C ASN A 94 -20.00 -9.57 -2.48
N SER A 95 -21.10 -10.16 -2.98
CA SER A 95 -21.26 -10.44 -4.41
C SER A 95 -21.32 -9.18 -5.28
N GLU A 96 -21.81 -8.06 -4.76
CA GLU A 96 -21.91 -6.79 -5.48
C GLU A 96 -20.52 -6.17 -5.69
N LEU A 97 -19.67 -6.18 -4.65
CA LEU A 97 -18.28 -5.75 -4.73
C LEU A 97 -17.46 -6.65 -5.66
N ASN A 98 -17.72 -7.95 -5.64
CA ASN A 98 -17.07 -8.89 -6.56
C ASN A 98 -17.51 -8.66 -8.02
N GLN A 99 -18.80 -8.43 -8.26
CA GLN A 99 -19.33 -8.07 -9.57
C GLN A 99 -18.69 -6.78 -10.09
N ARG A 100 -18.63 -5.74 -9.25
CA ARG A 100 -17.98 -4.47 -9.58
C ARG A 100 -16.50 -4.67 -9.89
N ARG A 101 -15.79 -5.50 -9.12
CA ARG A 101 -14.38 -5.84 -9.39
C ARG A 101 -14.22 -6.49 -10.76
N PHE A 102 -15.11 -7.40 -11.16
CA PHE A 102 -15.06 -8.01 -12.51
C PHE A 102 -15.29 -6.99 -13.62
N GLU A 103 -16.25 -6.09 -13.48
CA GLU A 103 -16.48 -5.02 -14.46
C GLU A 103 -15.24 -4.14 -14.65
N LEU A 104 -14.53 -3.85 -13.55
CA LEU A 104 -13.30 -3.07 -13.59
C LEU A 104 -12.15 -3.85 -14.23
N ILE A 105 -12.03 -5.15 -13.97
CA ILE A 105 -11.04 -6.01 -14.64
C ILE A 105 -11.32 -6.08 -16.14
N ASP A 106 -12.58 -6.22 -16.54
CA ASP A 106 -12.95 -6.23 -17.97
C ASP A 106 -12.58 -4.91 -18.65
N LYS A 107 -12.79 -3.77 -17.97
CA LYS A 107 -12.35 -2.46 -18.47
C LYS A 107 -10.84 -2.31 -18.55
N ASP A 108 -10.10 -2.87 -17.59
CA ASP A 108 -8.63 -2.90 -17.59
C ASP A 108 -8.10 -3.71 -18.78
N ILE A 109 -8.67 -4.91 -19.02
CA ILE A 109 -8.37 -5.75 -20.19
C ILE A 109 -8.66 -5.04 -21.50
N GLN A 110 -9.74 -4.23 -21.53
CA GLN A 110 -10.11 -3.42 -22.70
C GLN A 110 -9.29 -2.12 -22.82
N GLU A 111 -8.35 -1.85 -21.91
CA GLU A 111 -7.57 -0.61 -21.85
C GLU A 111 -8.43 0.67 -21.75
N THR A 112 -9.63 0.55 -21.17
CA THR A 112 -10.60 1.67 -21.00
C THR A 112 -10.73 2.16 -19.56
N LEU A 113 -9.90 1.62 -18.66
CA LEU A 113 -9.95 1.94 -17.23
C LEU A 113 -9.45 3.36 -16.95
N THR A 114 -10.28 4.17 -16.31
CA THR A 114 -9.88 5.51 -15.87
C THR A 114 -8.97 5.46 -14.64
N PRO A 115 -8.18 6.51 -14.34
CA PRO A 115 -7.34 6.54 -13.14
C PRO A 115 -8.12 6.36 -11.82
N ALA A 116 -9.33 6.92 -11.74
CA ALA A 116 -10.19 6.75 -10.57
C ALA A 116 -10.67 5.29 -10.42
N GLU A 117 -11.03 4.65 -11.53
CA GLU A 117 -11.42 3.24 -11.57
C GLU A 117 -10.24 2.29 -11.27
N ARG A 118 -9.02 2.69 -11.62
CA ARG A 118 -7.80 1.96 -11.24
C ARG A 118 -7.59 1.97 -9.73
N ALA A 119 -7.76 3.12 -9.09
CA ALA A 119 -7.73 3.22 -7.62
C ALA A 119 -8.86 2.39 -6.98
N GLU A 120 -10.06 2.42 -7.56
CA GLU A 120 -11.19 1.60 -7.10
C GLU A 120 -10.86 0.09 -7.18
N LEU A 121 -10.34 -0.38 -8.32
CA LEU A 121 -9.96 -1.77 -8.53
C LEU A 121 -8.85 -2.24 -7.56
N ALA A 122 -7.86 -1.38 -7.29
CA ALA A 122 -6.82 -1.64 -6.31
C ALA A 122 -7.41 -1.81 -4.90
N GLY A 123 -8.37 -0.94 -4.53
CA GLY A 123 -9.09 -1.03 -3.26
C GLY A 123 -9.89 -2.33 -3.11
N LEU A 124 -10.70 -2.68 -4.12
CA LEU A 124 -11.51 -3.90 -4.10
C LEU A 124 -10.65 -5.17 -4.06
N THR A 125 -9.54 -5.20 -4.80
CA THR A 125 -8.63 -6.35 -4.81
C THR A 125 -7.95 -6.55 -3.46
N ARG A 126 -7.69 -5.46 -2.72
CA ARG A 126 -7.14 -5.56 -1.38
C ARG A 126 -8.16 -6.11 -0.38
N ILE A 127 -9.39 -5.59 -0.37
CA ILE A 127 -10.48 -6.08 0.51
C ILE A 127 -10.73 -7.58 0.27
N MET A 128 -10.75 -8.02 -0.99
CA MET A 128 -10.87 -9.43 -1.35
C MET A 128 -9.74 -10.29 -0.75
N ARG A 129 -8.50 -9.78 -0.77
CA ARG A 129 -7.33 -10.49 -0.23
C ARG A 129 -7.42 -10.60 1.29
N GLU A 130 -7.77 -9.51 1.96
CA GLU A 130 -7.98 -9.49 3.41
C GLU A 130 -9.07 -10.50 3.82
N GLN A 131 -10.18 -10.57 3.07
CA GLN A 131 -11.24 -11.56 3.29
C GLN A 131 -10.73 -13.00 3.11
N LEU A 132 -9.99 -13.29 2.04
CA LEU A 132 -9.41 -14.61 1.81
C LEU A 132 -8.42 -15.00 2.91
N GLU A 133 -7.63 -14.05 3.40
CA GLU A 133 -6.68 -14.27 4.49
C GLU A 133 -7.41 -14.53 5.82
N THR A 134 -8.58 -13.96 6.06
CA THR A 134 -9.45 -14.33 7.19
C THR A 134 -10.18 -15.66 6.99
N GLU A 135 -10.48 -16.05 5.75
CA GLU A 135 -11.10 -17.34 5.41
C GLU A 135 -10.09 -18.51 5.39
N THR A 136 -8.82 -18.27 5.73
CA THR A 136 -7.73 -19.28 5.75
C THR A 136 -7.84 -20.33 6.86
N ASP A 137 -9.04 -20.85 7.10
CA ASP A 137 -9.27 -22.25 7.42
C ASP A 137 -9.88 -22.95 6.18
N LEU A 138 -9.26 -22.74 5.01
CA LEU A 138 -9.70 -23.40 3.77
C LEU A 138 -9.51 -24.92 3.90
N PRO A 139 -10.58 -25.73 3.74
CA PRO A 139 -10.49 -27.18 3.84
C PRO A 139 -9.74 -27.75 2.63
N MET A 140 -8.42 -27.85 2.77
CA MET A 140 -7.49 -28.47 1.80
C MET A 140 -7.78 -29.96 1.54
N GLU A 141 -8.79 -30.55 2.18
CA GLU A 141 -9.13 -31.96 2.03
C GLU A 141 -9.54 -32.33 0.60
N GLY A 142 -10.29 -31.46 -0.10
CA GLY A 142 -10.65 -31.72 -1.50
C GLY A 142 -9.43 -31.74 -2.44
N ALA A 143 -8.49 -30.82 -2.24
CA ALA A 143 -7.27 -30.73 -3.05
C ALA A 143 -6.30 -31.89 -2.76
N LYS A 144 -6.18 -32.30 -1.50
CA LYS A 144 -5.39 -33.47 -1.09
C LYS A 144 -5.97 -34.77 -1.66
N GLU A 145 -7.29 -34.92 -1.63
CA GLU A 145 -7.99 -36.09 -2.15
C GLU A 145 -7.80 -36.23 -3.67
N LEU A 146 -7.91 -35.11 -4.40
CA LEU A 146 -7.66 -35.10 -5.83
C LEU A 146 -6.20 -35.44 -6.15
N HIS A 147 -5.25 -34.88 -5.41
CA HIS A 147 -3.82 -35.20 -5.58
C HIS A 147 -3.55 -36.69 -5.34
N ARG A 148 -4.14 -37.28 -4.30
CA ARG A 148 -4.02 -38.71 -4.01
C ARG A 148 -4.53 -39.58 -5.18
N LYS A 149 -5.73 -39.30 -5.69
CA LYS A 149 -6.31 -40.06 -6.80
C LYS A 149 -5.48 -39.96 -8.09
N LEU A 150 -4.90 -38.79 -8.35
CA LEU A 150 -4.03 -38.61 -9.51
C LEU A 150 -2.71 -39.39 -9.38
N LEU A 151 -2.16 -39.52 -8.17
CA LEU A 151 -0.98 -40.36 -7.92
C LEU A 151 -1.29 -41.86 -8.07
N GLU A 152 -2.45 -42.31 -7.61
CA GLU A 152 -2.90 -43.71 -7.77
C GLU A 152 -3.05 -44.07 -9.25
N LEU A 153 -3.72 -43.22 -10.04
CA LEU A 153 -3.87 -43.42 -11.48
C LEU A 153 -2.53 -43.40 -12.23
N ALA A 154 -1.61 -42.50 -11.85
CA ALA A 154 -0.27 -42.44 -12.46
C ALA A 154 0.63 -43.63 -12.09
N ALA A 155 0.35 -44.29 -10.96
CA ALA A 155 1.05 -45.52 -10.56
C ALA A 155 0.49 -46.76 -11.28
N GLU A 156 -0.81 -46.78 -11.56
CA GLU A 156 -1.46 -47.84 -12.34
C GLU A 156 -1.12 -47.79 -13.83
N ASP A 157 -0.85 -46.61 -14.39
CA ASP A 157 -0.53 -46.40 -15.81
C ASP A 157 0.96 -46.63 -16.18
N LYS A 158 1.75 -47.19 -15.26
CA LYS A 158 3.14 -47.65 -15.54
C LYS A 158 3.14 -49.15 -15.89
N PRO A 159 3.23 -49.53 -17.18
CA PRO A 159 3.46 -50.93 -17.54
C PRO A 159 4.90 -51.33 -17.15
N SER A 160 5.04 -52.54 -16.61
CA SER A 160 6.32 -53.20 -16.30
C SER A 160 7.17 -53.44 -17.55
#